data_AF-A0A2V8HQR5-F1
#
_entry.id   AF-A0A2V8HQR5-F1
#
_cell.length_a   1.000
_cell.length_b   1.000
_cell.length_c   1.000
_cell.angle_alpha   90.00
_cell.angle_beta   90.00
_cell.angle_gamma   90.00
#
_symmetry.space_group_name_H-M   'P 1'
#
loop_
_entity.id
_entity.type
_entity.pdbx_description
1 polymer ?
#
loop_
_entity_poly.entity_id
_entity_poly.type
_entity_poly.pdbx_seq_one_letter_code
_entity_poly.pdbx_strand_id
1 'polypeptide(L)'
;MYSGTPAPLAPLLGVLFTPVPVADLVFFYGTLMAGFDRRRRAGIDNKLTYIGRGSIQAALFDVGIYPAAVPASDGAVWGEVYEMSEPATVLAALDEIEGYRHSDPDRSLYTRAQTDVTLPDGRRAAAWVYFYNAPLGRATRIPSGDYLEHVKVR
;
A
#
# COMPACT_ATOMS: atom_id res chain seq x y z
N MET A 1 -61.45 29.04 -8.93
CA MET A 1 -60.16 29.47 -8.34
C MET A 1 -59.30 28.23 -8.17
N TYR A 2 -58.15 28.18 -8.86
CA TYR A 2 -57.26 27.03 -8.95
C TYR A 2 -56.52 26.81 -7.61
N SER A 3 -56.63 25.63 -7.01
CA SER A 3 -55.77 25.17 -5.92
C SER A 3 -54.79 24.12 -6.47
N GLY A 4 -53.60 24.57 -6.88
CA GLY A 4 -52.51 23.69 -7.30
C GLY A 4 -51.77 23.14 -6.08
N THR A 5 -51.69 21.82 -5.98
CA THR A 5 -50.76 21.11 -5.09
C THR A 5 -49.32 21.34 -5.56
N PRO A 6 -48.36 21.65 -4.66
CA PRO A 6 -46.96 21.74 -5.06
C PRO A 6 -46.38 20.33 -5.26
N ALA A 7 -45.71 20.13 -6.40
CA ALA A 7 -44.94 18.93 -6.69
C ALA A 7 -43.66 18.87 -5.81
N PRO A 8 -43.21 17.69 -5.38
CA PRO A 8 -41.97 17.57 -4.62
C PRO A 8 -40.76 17.80 -5.52
N LEU A 9 -39.82 18.61 -5.04
CA LEU A 9 -38.51 18.84 -5.65
C LEU A 9 -37.68 17.55 -5.54
N ALA A 10 -37.20 17.04 -6.68
CA ALA A 10 -36.26 15.93 -6.73
C ALA A 10 -34.88 16.38 -6.20
N PRO A 11 -34.16 15.55 -5.42
CA PRO A 11 -32.83 15.90 -4.98
C PRO A 11 -31.85 15.83 -6.16
N LEU A 12 -31.04 16.88 -6.30
CA LEU A 12 -29.91 16.94 -7.22
C LEU A 12 -28.93 15.80 -6.92
N LEU A 13 -28.47 15.13 -7.99
CA LEU A 13 -27.47 14.08 -7.96
C LEU A 13 -26.21 14.56 -7.23
N GLY A 14 -26.10 14.23 -5.95
CA GLY A 14 -24.85 14.37 -5.20
C GLY A 14 -23.84 13.42 -5.81
N VAL A 15 -22.66 13.94 -6.16
CA VAL A 15 -21.48 13.12 -6.48
C VAL A 15 -21.32 12.12 -5.34
N LEU A 16 -21.57 10.84 -5.63
CA LEU A 16 -21.38 9.76 -4.67
C LEU A 16 -19.88 9.68 -4.37
N PHE A 17 -19.46 10.31 -3.28
CA PHE A 17 -18.16 10.04 -2.70
C PHE A 17 -18.30 8.67 -2.03
N THR A 18 -18.02 7.60 -2.76
CA THR A 18 -17.95 6.27 -2.17
C THR A 18 -16.81 6.31 -1.14
N PRO A 19 -17.08 6.18 0.16
CA PRO A 19 -16.01 6.02 1.11
C PRO A 19 -15.30 4.72 0.74
N VAL A 20 -14.04 4.81 0.33
CA VAL A 20 -13.18 3.63 0.15
C VAL A 20 -13.22 2.87 1.48
N PRO A 21 -13.70 1.63 1.53
CA PRO A 21 -13.67 0.84 2.75
C PRO A 21 -12.22 0.78 3.24
N VAL A 22 -12.02 1.06 4.53
CA VAL A 22 -10.72 1.35 5.15
C VAL A 22 -9.77 0.12 5.18
N ALA A 23 -10.08 -0.98 4.49
CA ALA A 23 -9.33 -2.24 4.54
C ALA A 23 -8.89 -2.79 3.16
N ASP A 24 -9.10 -2.05 2.07
CA ASP A 24 -8.84 -2.54 0.71
C ASP A 24 -7.54 -1.98 0.10
N LEU A 25 -6.73 -1.27 0.89
CA LEU A 25 -5.47 -0.69 0.41
C LEU A 25 -4.27 -1.59 0.69
N VAL A 26 -3.31 -1.59 -0.23
CA VAL A 26 -1.97 -2.16 -0.06
C VAL A 26 -0.92 -1.10 -0.41
N PHE A 27 0.17 -1.09 0.35
CA PHE A 27 1.28 -0.17 0.15
C PHE A 27 2.56 -0.92 -0.21
N PHE A 28 3.15 -0.56 -1.35
CA PHE A 28 4.41 -1.11 -1.84
C PHE A 28 5.52 -0.07 -1.73
N TYR A 29 6.66 -0.46 -1.16
CA TYR A 29 7.83 0.41 -1.00
C TYR A 29 9.09 -0.11 -1.73
N GLY A 30 8.93 -1.16 -2.54
CA GLY A 30 10.06 -1.86 -3.15
C GLY A 30 9.79 -2.39 -4.54
N THR A 31 10.28 -3.60 -4.82
CA THR A 31 10.31 -4.21 -6.15
C THR A 31 8.94 -4.51 -6.77
N LEU A 32 7.86 -4.37 -6.00
CA LEU A 32 6.48 -4.47 -6.48
C LEU A 32 5.91 -3.13 -6.96
N MET A 33 6.63 -2.00 -6.82
CA MET A 33 6.22 -0.70 -7.36
C MET A 33 6.31 -0.65 -8.90
N ALA A 34 5.57 0.27 -9.52
CA ALA A 34 5.42 0.38 -10.97
C ALA A 34 6.72 0.64 -11.74
N GLY A 35 7.73 1.23 -11.09
CA GLY A 35 9.07 1.43 -11.66
C GLY A 35 9.91 0.15 -11.83
N PHE A 36 9.42 -0.99 -11.33
CA PHE A 36 10.08 -2.29 -11.43
C PHE A 36 9.32 -3.26 -12.37
N ASP A 37 9.87 -4.46 -12.55
CA ASP A 37 9.26 -5.48 -13.41
C ASP A 37 7.89 -5.94 -12.88
N ARG A 38 6.83 -5.48 -13.55
CA ARG A 38 5.44 -5.84 -13.22
C ARG A 38 5.14 -7.33 -13.30
N ARG A 39 5.99 -8.14 -13.95
CA ARG A 39 5.86 -9.61 -13.93
C ARG A 39 5.94 -10.17 -12.50
N ARG A 40 6.56 -9.45 -11.56
CA ARG A 40 6.63 -9.81 -10.13
C ARG A 40 5.27 -9.83 -9.43
N ARG A 41 4.29 -9.13 -10.00
CA ARG A 41 2.89 -9.10 -9.54
C ARG A 41 1.93 -9.61 -10.63
N ALA A 42 2.43 -10.47 -11.52
CA ALA A 42 1.61 -11.12 -12.53
C ALA A 42 0.50 -11.94 -11.85
N GLY A 43 -0.73 -11.79 -12.32
CA GLY A 43 -1.91 -12.44 -11.74
C GLY A 43 -2.72 -11.57 -10.77
N ILE A 44 -2.16 -10.46 -10.28
CA ILE A 44 -2.88 -9.48 -9.44
C ILE A 44 -2.90 -8.05 -10.00
N ASP A 45 -2.08 -7.72 -11.01
CA ASP A 45 -1.99 -6.34 -11.56
C ASP A 45 -3.35 -5.79 -12.03
N ASN A 46 -4.22 -6.62 -12.59
CA ASN A 46 -5.58 -6.22 -13.03
C ASN A 46 -6.58 -6.03 -11.88
N LYS A 47 -6.17 -6.36 -10.65
CA LYS A 47 -6.97 -6.19 -9.42
C LYS A 47 -6.45 -5.03 -8.55
N LEU A 48 -5.45 -4.30 -9.04
CA LEU A 48 -4.79 -3.21 -8.34
C LEU A 48 -5.06 -1.89 -9.08
N THR A 49 -5.72 -0.96 -8.39
CA THR A 49 -5.93 0.41 -8.89
C THR A 49 -4.96 1.34 -8.19
N TYR A 50 -4.10 2.04 -8.94
CA TYR A 50 -3.15 2.99 -8.35
C TYR A 50 -3.90 4.20 -7.78
N ILE A 51 -3.68 4.49 -6.50
CA ILE A 51 -4.27 5.64 -5.80
C ILE A 51 -3.30 6.81 -5.74
N GLY A 52 -2.00 6.55 -5.49
CA GLY A 52 -1.00 7.60 -5.41
C GLY A 52 0.28 7.18 -4.70
N ARG A 53 1.25 8.09 -4.67
CA ARG A 53 2.41 8.01 -3.76
C ARG A 53 1.94 8.23 -2.33
N GLY A 54 2.59 7.60 -1.36
CA GLY A 54 2.32 7.82 0.06
C GLY A 54 3.54 7.52 0.91
N SER A 55 3.40 7.69 2.24
CA SER A 55 4.43 7.30 3.19
C SER A 55 3.89 6.65 4.46
N ILE A 56 4.69 5.77 5.04
CA ILE A 56 4.45 5.13 6.34
C ILE A 56 5.60 5.46 7.31
N GLN A 57 5.34 5.37 8.61
CA GLN A 57 6.38 5.55 9.62
C GLN A 57 7.21 4.27 9.77
N ALA A 58 8.40 4.28 9.19
CA ALA A 58 9.32 3.16 9.13
C ALA A 58 10.74 3.61 8.77
N ALA A 59 11.71 2.72 8.98
CA ALA A 59 13.06 2.87 8.47
C ALA A 59 13.27 1.92 7.29
N LEU A 60 13.89 2.43 6.21
CA LEU A 60 14.21 1.65 5.03
C LEU A 60 15.69 1.27 5.00
N PHE A 61 15.97 0.04 4.59
CA PHE A 61 17.32 -0.48 4.42
C PHE A 61 17.48 -1.15 3.06
N ASP A 62 18.68 -1.09 2.52
CA ASP A 62 19.09 -1.87 1.36
C ASP A 62 19.76 -3.17 1.84
N VAL A 63 19.14 -4.31 1.55
CA VAL A 63 19.71 -5.65 1.80
C VAL A 63 20.37 -6.25 0.54
N GLY A 64 20.55 -5.44 -0.51
CA GLY A 64 21.28 -5.73 -1.74
C GLY A 64 20.37 -6.02 -2.94
N ILE A 65 19.39 -6.91 -2.77
CA ILE A 65 18.51 -7.36 -3.88
C ILE A 65 17.08 -6.82 -3.79
N TYR A 66 16.67 -6.32 -2.62
CA TYR A 66 15.38 -5.69 -2.36
C TYR A 66 15.50 -4.77 -1.13
N PRO A 67 14.57 -3.83 -0.93
CA PRO A 67 14.56 -3.03 0.29
C PRO A 67 13.92 -3.78 1.45
N ALA A 68 14.28 -3.40 2.67
CA ALA A 68 13.70 -3.87 3.91
C ALA A 68 13.12 -2.69 4.69
N ALA A 69 11.79 -2.60 4.80
CA ALA A 69 11.15 -1.66 5.71
C ALA A 69 10.93 -2.30 7.07
N VAL A 70 11.29 -1.58 8.14
CA VAL A 70 11.07 -1.99 9.54
C VAL A 70 10.31 -0.86 10.25
N PRO A 71 9.27 -1.16 11.04
CA PRO A 71 8.55 -0.13 11.81
C PRO A 71 9.50 0.70 12.67
N ALA A 72 9.40 2.02 12.56
CA ALA A 72 10.24 2.98 13.27
C ALA A 72 9.50 4.31 13.42
N SER A 73 9.72 5.02 14.52
CA SER A 73 9.08 6.32 14.79
C SER A 73 9.84 7.51 14.22
N ASP A 74 11.09 7.33 13.84
CA ASP A 74 12.05 8.38 13.47
C ASP A 74 12.38 8.39 11.96
N GLY A 75 11.51 7.84 11.13
CA GLY A 75 11.69 7.79 9.68
C GLY A 75 10.38 7.63 8.94
N ALA A 76 10.40 8.01 7.66
CA ALA A 76 9.31 7.77 6.73
C ALA A 76 9.82 6.90 5.58
N VAL A 77 9.00 5.95 5.14
CA VAL A 77 9.24 5.16 3.93
C VAL A 77 8.23 5.57 2.88
N TRP A 78 8.72 5.97 1.72
CA TRP A 78 7.92 6.36 0.57
C TRP A 78 7.62 5.17 -0.33
N GLY A 79 6.41 5.17 -0.88
CA GLY A 79 5.94 4.08 -1.73
C GLY A 79 4.69 4.44 -2.50
N GLU A 80 4.06 3.40 -3.05
CA GLU A 80 2.85 3.46 -3.87
C GLU A 80 1.69 2.81 -3.14
N VAL A 81 0.53 3.47 -3.14
CA VAL A 81 -0.72 2.97 -2.58
C VAL A 81 -1.61 2.47 -3.72
N TYR A 82 -2.12 1.27 -3.55
CA TYR A 82 -3.07 0.65 -4.46
C TYR A 82 -4.33 0.23 -3.72
N GLU A 83 -5.48 0.41 -4.36
CA GLU A 83 -6.74 -0.21 -3.96
C GLU A 83 -6.85 -1.60 -4.59
N MET A 84 -7.31 -2.57 -3.82
CA MET A 84 -7.53 -3.95 -4.22
C MET A 84 -9.01 -4.19 -4.47
N SER A 85 -9.37 -4.58 -5.70
CA SER A 85 -10.77 -4.93 -6.00
C SER A 85 -11.21 -6.26 -5.39
N GLU A 86 -10.25 -7.16 -5.12
CA GLU A 86 -10.46 -8.43 -4.44
C GLU A 86 -9.39 -8.65 -3.35
N PRO A 87 -9.51 -8.00 -2.18
CA PRO A 87 -8.49 -8.01 -1.15
C PRO A 87 -8.02 -9.40 -0.76
N ALA A 88 -8.93 -10.35 -0.50
CA ALA A 88 -8.57 -11.71 -0.09
C ALA A 88 -7.72 -12.43 -1.16
N THR A 89 -8.09 -12.31 -2.44
CA THR A 89 -7.34 -12.94 -3.55
C THR A 89 -5.97 -12.29 -3.73
N VAL A 90 -5.91 -10.95 -3.68
CA VAL A 90 -4.66 -10.21 -3.85
C VAL A 90 -3.70 -10.50 -2.70
N LEU A 91 -4.18 -10.45 -1.46
CA LEU A 91 -3.39 -10.70 -0.26
C LEU A 91 -2.84 -12.13 -0.21
N ALA A 92 -3.63 -13.14 -0.61
CA ALA A 92 -3.15 -14.51 -0.69
C ALA A 92 -2.00 -14.67 -1.71
N ALA A 93 -2.11 -14.04 -2.88
CA ALA A 93 -1.04 -14.06 -3.87
C ALA A 93 0.21 -13.29 -3.40
N LEU A 94 0.03 -12.15 -2.71
CA LEU A 94 1.14 -11.41 -2.13
C LEU A 94 1.83 -12.19 -1.01
N ASP A 95 1.09 -12.98 -0.22
CA ASP A 95 1.69 -13.87 0.79
C ASP A 95 2.60 -14.92 0.15
N GLU A 96 2.21 -15.47 -1.01
CA GLU A 96 3.05 -16.39 -1.78
C GLU A 96 4.28 -15.70 -2.36
N ILE A 97 4.12 -14.50 -2.94
CA ILE A 97 5.19 -13.70 -3.56
C ILE A 97 6.25 -13.28 -2.53
N GLU A 98 5.80 -12.76 -1.38
CA GLU A 98 6.67 -12.26 -0.30
C GLU A 98 7.09 -13.35 0.68
N GLY A 99 6.58 -14.58 0.53
CA GLY A 99 6.93 -15.71 1.39
C GLY A 99 6.41 -15.57 2.82
N TYR A 100 5.27 -14.90 3.03
CA TYR A 100 4.58 -14.84 4.31
C TYR A 100 3.81 -16.14 4.58
N ARG A 101 4.10 -16.78 5.72
CA ARG A 101 3.49 -18.03 6.15
C ARG A 101 2.66 -17.79 7.40
N HIS A 102 1.33 -17.84 7.26
CA HIS A 102 0.40 -17.69 8.38
C HIS A 102 0.65 -18.66 9.55
N SER A 103 1.14 -19.87 9.26
CA SER A 103 1.43 -20.88 10.29
C SER A 103 2.74 -20.65 11.03
N ASP A 104 3.63 -19.79 10.51
CA ASP A 104 4.95 -19.51 11.09
C ASP A 104 5.40 -18.06 10.75
N PRO A 105 4.71 -17.03 11.29
CA PRO A 105 4.99 -15.63 10.96
C PRO A 105 6.41 -15.21 11.34
N ASP A 106 6.93 -15.73 12.46
CA ASP A 106 8.25 -15.40 12.99
C ASP A 106 9.40 -15.89 12.10
N ARG A 107 9.16 -16.93 11.28
CA ARG A 107 10.14 -17.45 10.32
C ARG A 107 9.87 -17.01 8.89
N SER A 108 8.84 -16.19 8.68
CA SER A 108 8.56 -15.56 7.39
C SER A 108 9.55 -14.42 7.13
N LEU A 109 9.98 -14.26 5.87
CA LEU A 109 10.90 -13.19 5.48
C LEU A 109 10.27 -11.81 5.71
N TYR A 110 8.96 -11.73 5.48
CA TYR A 110 8.15 -10.56 5.77
C TYR A 110 7.00 -10.93 6.70
N THR A 111 6.50 -9.95 7.45
CA THR A 111 5.26 -10.02 8.21
C THR A 111 4.25 -9.05 7.61
N ARG A 112 3.03 -9.53 7.37
CA ARG A 112 1.93 -8.67 6.90
C ARG A 112 1.25 -7.97 8.08
N ALA A 113 1.17 -6.65 8.04
CA ALA A 113 0.47 -5.85 9.04
C ALA A 113 -0.31 -4.70 8.38
N GLN A 114 -1.30 -4.17 9.08
CA GLN A 114 -1.94 -2.90 8.71
C GLN A 114 -1.20 -1.74 9.39
N THR A 115 -0.98 -0.66 8.66
CA THR A 115 -0.46 0.60 9.23
C THR A 115 -1.09 1.80 8.53
N ASP A 116 -0.99 2.96 9.18
CA ASP A 116 -1.43 4.22 8.61
C ASP A 116 -0.46 4.67 7.50
N VAL A 117 -0.98 4.79 6.28
CA VAL A 117 -0.31 5.48 5.18
C VAL A 117 -0.80 6.93 5.10
N THR A 118 0.13 7.87 5.00
CA THR A 118 -0.14 9.27 4.71
C THR A 118 -0.16 9.47 3.18
N LEU A 119 -1.32 9.89 2.66
CA LEU A 119 -1.57 10.16 1.24
C LEU A 119 -1.08 11.57 0.85
N PRO A 120 -0.99 11.90 -0.46
CA PRO A 120 -0.47 13.19 -0.93
C PRO A 120 -1.25 14.40 -0.44
N ASP A 121 -2.54 14.21 -0.16
CA ASP A 121 -3.43 15.25 0.37
C ASP A 121 -3.36 15.38 1.91
N GLY A 122 -2.46 14.64 2.55
CA GLY A 122 -2.25 14.63 3.99
C GLY A 122 -3.22 13.75 4.78
N ARG A 123 -4.23 13.15 4.13
CA ARG A 123 -5.11 12.19 4.79
C ARG A 123 -4.36 10.92 5.15
N ARG A 124 -4.82 10.27 6.23
CA ARG A 124 -4.35 8.94 6.62
C ARG A 124 -5.38 7.89 6.26
N ALA A 125 -4.91 6.74 5.82
CA ALA A 125 -5.72 5.55 5.58
C ALA A 125 -4.96 4.31 6.06
N ALA A 126 -5.67 3.29 6.50
CA ALA A 126 -5.03 2.02 6.81
C ALA A 126 -4.72 1.26 5.50
N ALA A 127 -3.52 0.71 5.40
CA ALA A 127 -3.10 -0.12 4.28
C ALA A 127 -2.35 -1.36 4.76
N TRP A 128 -2.46 -2.45 4.01
CA TRP A 128 -1.65 -3.65 4.21
C TRP A 128 -0.21 -3.39 3.74
N VAL A 129 0.76 -3.81 4.55
CA VAL A 129 2.19 -3.68 4.31
C VAL A 129 2.90 -4.96 4.70
N TYR A 130 3.90 -5.34 3.92
CA TYR A 130 4.80 -6.45 4.21
C TYR A 130 6.09 -5.88 4.80
N PHE A 131 6.25 -5.94 6.12
CA PHE A 131 7.47 -5.47 6.81
C PHE A 131 8.51 -6.58 6.85
N TYR A 132 9.78 -6.21 6.68
CA TYR A 132 10.88 -7.17 6.74
C TYR A 132 11.04 -7.72 8.17
N ASN A 133 11.13 -9.05 8.28
CA ASN A 133 11.14 -9.77 9.56
C ASN A 133 12.38 -10.68 9.73
N ALA A 134 13.45 -10.41 8.98
CA ALA A 134 14.72 -11.13 9.11
C ALA A 134 15.84 -10.22 9.64
N PRO A 135 16.97 -10.79 10.11
CA PRO A 135 18.10 -9.98 10.58
C PRO A 135 18.67 -9.10 9.45
N LEU A 136 18.77 -7.80 9.72
CA LEU A 136 19.33 -6.82 8.75
C LEU A 136 20.81 -7.04 8.45
N GLY A 137 21.58 -7.68 9.34
CA GLY A 137 22.99 -7.99 9.10
C GLY A 137 23.82 -6.74 8.74
N ARG A 138 24.33 -6.69 7.49
CA ARG A 138 25.12 -5.56 6.94
C ARG A 138 24.29 -4.57 6.11
N ALA A 139 22.96 -4.62 6.21
CA ALA A 139 22.09 -3.74 5.45
C ALA A 139 22.42 -2.26 5.73
N THR A 140 22.42 -1.46 4.67
CA THR A 140 22.68 -0.02 4.78
C THR A 140 21.35 0.71 4.85
N ARG A 141 21.17 1.59 5.85
CA ARG A 141 19.97 2.43 5.92
C ARG A 141 19.90 3.33 4.69
N ILE A 142 18.72 3.46 4.09
CA ILE A 142 18.42 4.40 3.02
C ILE A 142 17.82 5.66 3.68
N PRO A 143 18.57 6.76 3.84
CA PRO A 143 18.12 7.89 4.66
C PRO A 143 16.92 8.63 4.06
N SER A 144 16.76 8.63 2.73
CA SER A 144 15.60 9.24 2.06
C SER A 144 14.30 8.48 2.31
N GLY A 145 14.40 7.20 2.66
CA GLY A 145 13.23 6.31 2.76
C GLY A 145 12.55 6.01 1.43
N ASP A 146 13.13 6.42 0.29
CA ASP A 146 12.58 6.18 -1.05
C ASP A 146 13.49 5.21 -1.82
N TYR A 147 12.98 4.01 -2.08
CA TYR A 147 13.74 3.01 -2.81
C TYR A 147 13.92 3.38 -4.30
N LEU A 148 12.93 4.02 -4.94
CA LEU A 148 13.06 4.44 -6.34
C LEU A 148 14.18 5.46 -6.50
N GLU A 149 14.29 6.40 -5.56
CA GLU A 149 15.39 7.36 -5.49
C GLU A 149 16.74 6.64 -5.30
N HIS A 150 16.80 5.71 -4.34
CA HIS A 150 18.03 4.95 -4.02
C HIS A 150 18.59 4.18 -5.21
N VAL A 151 17.73 3.46 -5.94
CA VAL A 151 18.13 2.70 -7.15
C VAL A 151 18.15 3.53 -8.43
N LYS A 152 17.86 4.84 -8.34
CA LYS A 152 17.80 5.79 -9.46
C LYS A 152 16.86 5.33 -10.59
N VAL A 153 15.78 4.65 -10.24
CA VAL A 153 14.73 4.27 -11.18
C VAL A 153 13.94 5.52 -11.54
N ARG A 154 13.84 5.79 -12.85
CA ARG A 154 13.10 6.93 -13.40
C ARG A 154 11.66 6.54 -13.74
#